data_AF-A0A351XL06-F1
#
_entry.id   AF-A0A351XL06-F1
#
_cell.length_a   1.000
_cell.length_b   1.000
_cell.length_c   1.000
_cell.angle_alpha   90.00
_cell.angle_beta   90.00
_cell.angle_gamma   90.00
#
_symmetry.space_group_name_H-M   'P 1'
#
loop_
_entity.id
_entity.type
_entity.pdbx_description
1 polymer ?
#
loop_
_entity_poly.entity_id
_entity_poly.type
_entity_poly.pdbx_seq_one_letter_code
_entity_poly.pdbx_strand_id
1 'polypeptide(L)'
;MALDSEFIGERIRSVREINNMTQKKFAEKMHMTQQTLSRYENGTTPIPYTELANISIEFSIPVGYFFGLDIDGISGEELILVEYYRKINERLRHMAFDLMKTLSEEFPND
;
A
#
# COMPACT_ATOMS: atom_id res chain seq x y z
N MET A 1 2.93 -20.54 -9.33
CA MET A 1 3.06 -19.86 -8.03
C MET A 1 1.76 -19.10 -7.85
N ALA A 2 0.81 -19.66 -7.09
CA ALA A 2 -0.43 -18.93 -6.81
C ALA A 2 -0.03 -17.73 -5.95
N LEU A 3 -0.31 -16.52 -6.42
CA LEU A 3 -0.08 -15.30 -5.64
C LEU A 3 -0.83 -15.46 -4.32
N ASP A 4 -0.10 -15.40 -3.22
CA ASP A 4 -0.62 -15.72 -1.90
C ASP A 4 -1.69 -14.70 -1.49
N SER A 5 -2.85 -15.18 -1.03
CA SER A 5 -3.91 -14.30 -0.53
C SER A 5 -3.46 -13.54 0.70
N GLU A 6 -2.51 -14.08 1.47
CA GLU A 6 -1.86 -13.38 2.58
C GLU A 6 -1.10 -12.14 2.08
N PHE A 7 -0.25 -12.30 1.07
CA PHE A 7 0.51 -11.20 0.48
C PHE A 7 -0.40 -10.10 -0.09
N ILE A 8 -1.42 -10.48 -0.87
CA ILE A 8 -2.40 -9.52 -1.42
C ILE A 8 -3.13 -8.80 -0.28
N GLY A 9 -3.50 -9.54 0.77
CA GLY A 9 -4.13 -9.02 1.98
C GLY A 9 -3.28 -7.99 2.71
N GLU A 10 -1.98 -8.24 2.86
CA GLU A 10 -1.03 -7.28 3.43
C GLU A 10 -0.94 -6.01 2.60
N ARG A 11 -0.92 -6.12 1.27
CA ARG A 11 -0.91 -4.94 0.39
C ARG A 11 -2.17 -4.09 0.55
N ILE A 12 -3.35 -4.71 0.66
CA ILE A 12 -4.62 -4.01 0.97
C ILE A 12 -4.54 -3.31 2.32
N ARG A 13 -3.99 -3.99 3.34
CA ARG A 13 -3.77 -3.42 4.68
C ARG A 13 -2.89 -2.18 4.61
N SER A 14 -1.79 -2.23 3.87
CA SER A 14 -0.90 -1.06 3.67
C SER A 14 -1.65 0.11 3.05
N VAL A 15 -2.47 -0.12 2.00
CA VAL A 15 -3.30 0.95 1.40
C VAL A 15 -4.20 1.59 2.45
N ARG A 16 -4.85 0.78 3.29
CA ARG A 16 -5.72 1.27 4.36
C ARG A 16 -4.95 2.11 5.39
N GLU A 17 -3.80 1.64 5.83
CA GLU A 17 -2.99 2.27 6.88
C GLU A 17 -2.33 3.56 6.41
N ILE A 18 -1.81 3.59 5.18
CA ILE A 18 -1.29 4.81 4.54
C ILE A 18 -2.36 5.90 4.48
N ASN A 19 -3.62 5.50 4.36
CA ASN A 19 -4.77 6.42 4.34
C ASN A 19 -5.36 6.71 5.73
N ASN A 20 -4.72 6.25 6.81
CA ASN A 20 -5.14 6.45 8.20
C ASN A 20 -6.58 5.99 8.46
N MET A 21 -7.01 4.92 7.79
CA MET A 21 -8.37 4.39 7.90
C MET A 21 -8.42 3.19 8.85
N THR A 22 -9.46 3.15 9.69
CA THR A 22 -9.81 1.92 10.40
C THR A 22 -10.41 0.91 9.42
N GLN A 23 -10.38 -0.39 9.77
CA GLN A 23 -11.03 -1.41 8.93
C GLN A 23 -12.50 -1.10 8.67
N LYS A 24 -13.22 -0.57 9.66
CA LYS A 24 -14.61 -0.14 9.49
C LYS A 24 -14.76 0.96 8.43
N LYS A 25 -13.96 2.03 8.51
CA LYS A 25 -14.02 3.15 7.56
C LYS A 25 -13.64 2.72 6.14
N PHE A 26 -12.61 1.89 6.01
CA PHE A 26 -12.18 1.38 4.71
C PHE A 26 -13.24 0.46 4.10
N ALA A 27 -13.80 -0.45 4.89
CA ALA A 27 -14.85 -1.36 4.44
C ALA A 27 -16.12 -0.60 4.00
N GLU A 28 -16.55 0.40 4.76
CA GLU A 28 -17.67 1.29 4.39
C GLU A 28 -17.39 2.01 3.06
N LYS A 29 -16.17 2.52 2.90
CA LYS A 29 -15.73 3.22 1.69
C LYS A 29 -15.68 2.30 0.46
N MET A 30 -15.24 1.06 0.65
CA MET A 30 -15.19 0.05 -0.42
C MET A 30 -16.47 -0.78 -0.55
N HIS A 31 -17.57 -0.35 0.08
CA HIS A 31 -18.88 -1.02 0.02
C HIS A 31 -18.84 -2.52 0.40
N MET A 32 -18.00 -2.89 1.37
CA MET A 32 -17.90 -4.24 1.92
C MET A 32 -18.10 -4.25 3.43
N THR A 33 -18.27 -5.45 4.02
CA THR A 33 -18.35 -5.56 5.48
C THR A 33 -16.95 -5.50 6.11
N GLN A 34 -16.86 -5.02 7.36
CA GLN A 34 -15.60 -5.04 8.11
C GLN A 34 -15.04 -6.47 8.25
N GLN A 35 -15.91 -7.47 8.41
CA GLN A 35 -15.51 -8.88 8.48
C GLN A 35 -14.91 -9.36 7.16
N THR A 36 -15.50 -8.99 6.02
CA THR A 36 -14.95 -9.28 4.69
C THR A 36 -13.56 -8.70 4.55
N LEU A 37 -13.38 -7.41 4.85
CA LEU A 37 -12.08 -6.77 4.81
C LEU A 37 -11.06 -7.45 5.74
N SER A 38 -11.45 -7.78 6.96
CA SER A 38 -10.56 -8.50 7.89
C SER A 38 -10.13 -9.86 7.34
N ARG A 39 -11.02 -10.58 6.64
CA ARG A 39 -10.67 -11.86 6.02
C ARG A 39 -9.69 -11.69 4.86
N TYR A 40 -9.89 -10.66 4.04
CA TYR A 40 -8.96 -10.30 2.97
C TYR A 40 -7.59 -9.92 3.53
N GLU A 41 -7.53 -8.99 4.49
CA GLU A 41 -6.26 -8.53 5.08
C GLU A 41 -5.49 -9.64 5.82
N ASN A 42 -6.16 -10.73 6.22
CA ASN A 42 -5.54 -11.87 6.89
C ASN A 42 -5.31 -13.06 5.94
N GLY A 43 -5.55 -12.91 4.64
CA GLY A 43 -5.39 -13.99 3.64
C GLY A 43 -6.33 -15.18 3.79
N THR A 44 -7.25 -15.15 4.77
CA THR A 44 -8.17 -16.26 5.08
C THR A 44 -9.24 -16.50 4.02
N THR A 45 -9.40 -15.60 3.05
CA THR A 45 -10.34 -15.73 1.94
C THR A 45 -9.71 -15.12 0.69
N PRO A 46 -9.82 -15.79 -0.47
CA PRO A 46 -9.36 -15.22 -1.74
C PRO A 46 -10.03 -13.87 -2.03
N ILE A 47 -9.24 -12.91 -2.47
CA ILE A 47 -9.72 -11.58 -2.84
C ILE A 47 -10.19 -11.59 -4.30
N PRO A 48 -11.45 -11.24 -4.61
CA PRO A 48 -11.91 -11.12 -5.99
C PRO A 48 -11.13 -10.04 -6.75
N TYR A 49 -10.84 -10.27 -8.03
CA TYR A 49 -10.16 -9.27 -8.87
C TYR A 49 -10.93 -7.94 -8.96
N THR A 50 -12.27 -7.99 -8.86
CA THR A 50 -13.12 -6.80 -8.83
C THR A 50 -12.84 -5.92 -7.63
N GLU A 51 -12.56 -6.52 -6.46
CA GLU A 51 -12.22 -5.76 -5.26
C GLU A 51 -10.86 -5.08 -5.40
N LEU A 52 -9.86 -5.79 -5.92
CA LEU A 52 -8.54 -5.21 -6.18
C LEU A 52 -8.61 -4.05 -7.20
N ALA A 53 -9.43 -4.20 -8.25
CA ALA A 53 -9.67 -3.14 -9.22
C ALA A 53 -10.37 -1.93 -8.59
N ASN A 54 -11.37 -2.15 -7.74
CA ASN A 54 -12.07 -1.07 -7.04
C ASN A 54 -11.11 -0.30 -6.11
N ILE A 55 -10.28 -1.00 -5.33
CA ILE A 55 -9.29 -0.37 -4.45
C ILE A 55 -8.25 0.39 -5.29
N SER A 56 -7.80 -0.20 -6.40
CA SER A 56 -6.86 0.43 -7.33
C SER A 56 -7.36 1.78 -7.84
N ILE A 57 -8.62 1.83 -8.29
CA ILE A 57 -9.26 3.05 -8.78
C ILE A 57 -9.44 4.07 -7.64
N GLU A 58 -10.00 3.64 -6.51
CA GLU A 58 -10.34 4.52 -5.38
C GLU A 58 -9.11 5.21 -4.78
N PHE A 59 -7.99 4.49 -4.70
CA PHE A 59 -6.76 5.00 -4.08
C PHE A 59 -5.70 5.40 -5.11
N SER A 60 -6.01 5.35 -6.41
CA SER A 60 -5.07 5.65 -7.49
C SER A 60 -3.76 4.83 -7.40
N ILE A 61 -3.88 3.58 -6.98
CA ILE A 61 -2.76 2.64 -6.83
C ILE A 61 -2.80 1.66 -8.01
N PRO A 62 -1.71 1.44 -8.76
CA PRO A 62 -1.72 0.50 -9.87
C PRO A 62 -2.05 -0.92 -9.39
N VAL A 63 -2.94 -1.63 -10.09
CA VAL A 63 -3.38 -2.97 -9.67
C VAL A 63 -2.22 -3.97 -9.52
N GLY A 64 -1.12 -3.77 -10.27
CA GLY A 64 0.11 -4.56 -10.15
C GLY A 64 0.75 -4.53 -8.76
N TYR A 65 0.54 -3.45 -7.99
CA TYR A 65 0.99 -3.32 -6.61
C TYR A 65 0.53 -4.47 -5.70
N PHE A 66 -0.74 -4.89 -5.84
CA PHE A 66 -1.29 -5.99 -5.03
C PHE A 66 -0.61 -7.33 -5.33
N PHE A 67 -0.03 -7.46 -6.52
CA PHE A 67 0.62 -8.67 -6.99
C PHE A 67 2.15 -8.60 -6.88
N GLY A 68 2.71 -7.52 -6.31
CA GLY A 68 4.15 -7.33 -6.22
C GLY A 68 4.81 -7.19 -7.60
N LEU A 69 4.04 -6.74 -8.60
CA LEU A 69 4.59 -6.45 -9.92
C LEU A 69 5.24 -5.07 -9.84
N ASP A 70 6.57 -5.06 -9.89
CA ASP A 70 7.37 -3.85 -9.98
C ASP A 70 6.91 -3.02 -11.20
N ILE A 71 6.72 -1.73 -10.97
CA ILE A 71 6.38 -0.79 -12.02
C ILE A 71 7.67 -0.07 -12.36
N ASP A 72 8.24 -0.35 -13.54
CA ASP A 72 9.44 0.33 -14.05
C ASP A 72 10.63 0.38 -13.06
N GLY A 73 10.92 -0.74 -12.38
CA GLY A 73 12.05 -0.82 -11.44
C GLY A 73 11.81 -0.13 -10.10
N ILE A 74 10.57 0.29 -9.84
CA ILE A 74 10.10 0.79 -8.54
C ILE A 74 9.37 -0.35 -7.83
N SER A 75 9.95 -0.78 -6.72
CA SER A 75 9.35 -1.74 -5.81
C SER A 75 8.06 -1.19 -5.17
N GLY A 76 7.21 -2.10 -4.69
CA GLY A 76 6.01 -1.71 -3.96
C GLY A 76 6.31 -0.86 -2.71
N GLU A 77 7.47 -1.03 -2.07
CA GLU A 77 7.88 -0.22 -0.91
C GLU A 77 8.25 1.21 -1.31
N GLU A 78 8.98 1.38 -2.41
CA GLU A 78 9.31 2.70 -2.95
C GLU A 78 8.05 3.47 -3.36
N LEU A 79 7.05 2.78 -3.90
CA LEU A 79 5.76 3.40 -4.21
C LEU A 79 5.05 3.90 -2.93
N ILE A 80 5.03 3.09 -1.87
CA ILE A 80 4.47 3.47 -0.57
C ILE A 80 5.21 4.67 0.03
N LEU A 81 6.55 4.67 -0.05
CA LEU A 81 7.38 5.77 0.43
C LEU A 81 7.03 7.08 -0.27
N VAL A 82 6.87 7.05 -1.60
CA VAL A 82 6.44 8.21 -2.39
C VAL A 82 5.07 8.70 -1.96
N GLU A 83 4.12 7.79 -1.72
CA GLU A 83 2.78 8.16 -1.25
C GLU A 83 2.79 8.79 0.15
N TYR A 84 3.60 8.29 1.07
CA TYR A 84 3.81 8.95 2.37
C TYR A 84 4.44 10.32 2.19
N TYR A 85 5.49 10.43 1.38
CA TYR A 85 6.19 11.69 1.12
C TYR A 85 5.24 12.77 0.59
N ARG A 86 4.30 12.43 -0.30
CA ARG A 86 3.28 13.35 -0.85
C ARG A 86 2.31 13.89 0.19
N LYS A 87 2.09 13.17 1.29
CA LYS A 87 1.19 13.60 2.40
C LYS A 87 1.88 14.52 3.41
N ILE A 88 3.20 14.65 3.35
CA ILE A 88 3.98 15.50 4.24
C ILE A 88 3.89 16.97 3.77
N ASN A 89 3.77 17.91 4.71
CA ASN A 89 3.79 19.34 4.37
C ASN A 89 5.17 19.78 3.83
N GLU A 90 5.21 20.80 2.98
CA GLU A 90 6.42 21.27 2.29
C GLU A 90 7.64 21.42 3.22
N ARG A 91 7.45 22.01 4.41
CA ARG A 91 8.53 22.22 5.37
C ARG A 91 9.14 20.91 5.85
N LEU A 92 8.30 19.93 6.18
CA LEU A 92 8.76 18.62 6.67
C LEU A 92 9.31 17.74 5.53
N ARG A 93 8.92 17.98 4.27
CA ARG A 93 9.45 17.22 3.13
C ARG A 93 10.94 17.42 2.93
N HIS A 94 11.45 18.63 3.15
CA HIS A 94 12.89 18.88 3.13
C HIS A 94 13.64 18.02 4.16
N MET A 95 13.13 17.94 5.40
CA MET A 95 13.76 17.11 6.43
C MET A 95 13.66 15.62 6.11
N ALA A 96 12.53 15.16 5.56
CA ALA A 96 12.38 13.78 5.12
C ALA A 96 13.38 13.43 4.00
N PHE A 97 13.59 14.35 3.06
CA PHE A 97 14.59 14.21 2.01
C PHE A 97 16.01 14.17 2.56
N ASP A 98 16.37 15.10 3.45
CA ASP A 98 17.70 15.14 4.06
C ASP A 98 18.00 13.88 4.88
N LEU A 99 17.01 13.34 5.58
CA LEU A 99 17.13 12.06 6.28
C LEU A 99 17.40 10.91 5.31
N MET A 100 16.60 10.77 4.26
CA MET A 100 16.79 9.72 3.25
C MET A 100 18.17 9.84 2.59
N LYS A 101 18.61 11.07 2.29
CA LYS A 101 19.94 11.34 1.77
C LYS A 101 21.03 10.87 2.73
N THR A 102 20.94 11.28 4.00
CA THR A 102 21.91 10.89 5.04
C THR A 102 22.00 9.37 5.17
N LEU A 103 20.84 8.69 5.23
CA LEU A 103 20.79 7.22 5.29
C LEU A 103 21.47 6.58 4.08
N SER A 104 21.25 7.10 2.87
CA SER A 104 21.87 6.55 1.65
C SER A 104 23.39 6.76 1.58
N GLU A 105 23.90 7.82 2.20
CA GLU A 105 25.34 8.14 2.22
C GLU A 105 26.07 7.35 3.32
N GLU A 106 25.44 7.17 4.49
CA GLU A 106 26.02 6.43 5.61
C GLU A 106 25.86 4.90 5.49
N PHE A 107 24.79 4.44 4.83
CA PHE A 107 24.43 3.02 4.67
C PHE A 107 24.07 2.72 3.20
N PRO A 108 25.04 2.75 2.28
CA PRO A 108 24.79 2.43 0.88
C PRO A 108 24.39 0.97 0.70
N ASN A 109 23.67 0.66 -0.39
CA ASN A 109 23.41 -0.72 -0.79
C ASN A 109 24.74 -1.42 -1.14
N ASP A 110 24.92 -2.65 -0.64
CA ASP A 110 26.06 -3.53 -0.96
C ASP A 110 26.08 -3.99 -2.43
#